data_AF-W0FK58-F1
#
_entry.id   AF-W0FK58-F1
#
_cell.length_a   1.000
_cell.length_b   1.000
_cell.length_c   1.000
_cell.angle_alpha   90.00
_cell.angle_beta   90.00
_cell.angle_gamma   90.00
#
_symmetry.space_group_name_H-M   'P 1'
#
loop_
_entity.id
_entity.type
_entity.pdbx_description
1 polymer ?
#
loop_
_entity_poly.entity_id
_entity_poly.type
_entity_poly.pdbx_seq_one_letter_code
_entity_poly.pdbx_strand_id
1 'polypeptide(L)' 'DSIRQGHVAYIINTREIGEPESESDGLQIRRCATENNATIFTSLDTVRVLLDVLEETTLTISTIDA' A
#
# COMPACT_ATOMS: atom_id res chain seq x y z
N ASP A 1 2.36 -16.08 1.11
CA ASP A 1 3.83 -16.25 1.12
C ASP A 1 4.62 -15.09 0.58
N SER A 2 4.20 -14.41 -0.49
CA SER A 2 4.94 -13.26 -1.05
C SER A 2 5.28 -12.14 -0.04
N ILE A 3 4.40 -11.89 0.93
CA ILE A 3 4.63 -10.94 2.04
C ILE A 3 5.82 -11.40 2.92
N ARG A 4 5.84 -12.67 3.31
CA ARG A 4 6.89 -13.26 4.17
C ARG A 4 8.22 -13.41 3.46
N GLN A 5 8.20 -13.59 2.15
CA GLN A 5 9.38 -13.69 1.31
C GLN A 5 9.97 -12.31 0.95
N GLY A 6 9.34 -11.21 1.35
CA GLY A 6 9.80 -9.85 1.04
C GLY A 6 9.62 -9.46 -0.44
N HIS A 7 8.82 -10.22 -1.20
CA HIS A 7 8.54 -9.93 -2.61
C HIS A 7 7.54 -8.78 -2.81
N VAL A 8 6.96 -8.26 -1.71
CA VAL A 8 5.96 -7.19 -1.74
C VAL A 8 6.50 -6.00 -0.94
N ALA A 9 6.71 -4.87 -1.62
CA ALA A 9 7.18 -3.64 -0.98
C ALA A 9 6.04 -2.85 -0.31
N TYR A 10 4.88 -2.80 -0.96
CA TYR A 10 3.71 -2.04 -0.49
C TYR A 10 2.43 -2.85 -0.63
N ILE A 11 1.57 -2.76 0.37
CA ILE A 11 0.26 -3.40 0.40
C ILE A 11 -0.79 -2.31 0.58
N ILE A 12 -1.82 -2.29 -0.27
CA ILE A 12 -2.98 -1.42 -0.10
C ILE A 12 -4.17 -2.30 0.25
N ASN A 13 -4.68 -2.14 1.47
CA ASN A 13 -5.83 -2.89 1.96
C ASN A 13 -6.86 -1.94 2.54
N THR A 14 -7.72 -1.43 1.67
CA THR A 14 -8.87 -0.61 2.02
C THR A 14 -10.00 -1.47 2.58
N ARG A 15 -10.80 -0.92 3.49
CA ARG A 15 -12.03 -1.54 3.98
C ARG A 15 -13.19 -0.57 3.87
N GLU A 16 -14.40 -1.07 3.68
CA GLU A 16 -15.59 -0.23 3.74
C GLU A 16 -16.07 -0.02 5.19
N ILE A 17 -16.70 1.14 5.43
CA ILE A 17 -17.28 1.46 6.73
C ILE A 17 -18.52 0.56 6.91
N GLY A 18 -18.44 -0.38 7.86
CA GLY A 18 -19.52 -1.32 8.16
C GLY A 18 -19.19 -2.78 7.87
N GLU A 19 -18.04 -3.05 7.24
CA GLU A 19 -17.58 -4.43 7.01
C GLU A 19 -17.12 -5.07 8.34
N PRO A 20 -17.61 -6.28 8.69
CA PRO A 20 -17.30 -6.93 9.96
C PRO A 20 -15.79 -7.23 10.08
N GLU A 21 -15.18 -6.83 11.20
CA GLU A 21 -13.74 -6.98 11.43
C GLU A 21 -13.26 -8.44 11.52
N SER A 22 -14.15 -9.35 11.91
CA SER A 22 -13.76 -10.67 12.43
C SER A 22 -13.55 -11.76 11.38
N GLU A 23 -14.01 -11.56 10.14
CA GLU A 23 -13.94 -12.60 9.07
C GLU A 23 -13.35 -12.11 7.75
N SER A 24 -12.84 -10.88 7.68
CA SER A 24 -12.19 -10.42 6.44
C SER A 24 -10.74 -10.90 6.38
N ASP A 25 -10.35 -11.51 5.26
CA ASP A 25 -8.96 -11.80 4.91
C ASP A 25 -8.06 -10.57 5.07
N GLY A 26 -8.63 -9.37 4.94
CA GLY A 26 -7.96 -8.09 5.20
C GLY A 26 -7.32 -8.02 6.59
N LEU A 27 -7.93 -8.57 7.64
CA LEU A 27 -7.32 -8.62 8.97
C LEU A 27 -6.06 -9.51 8.98
N GLN A 28 -6.13 -10.68 8.35
CA GLN A 28 -4.99 -11.60 8.26
C GLN A 28 -3.86 -11.01 7.44
N ILE A 29 -4.18 -10.33 6.33
CA ILE A 29 -3.21 -9.64 5.48
C ILE A 29 -2.54 -8.51 6.26
N ARG A 30 -3.31 -7.68 6.97
CA ARG A 30 -2.76 -6.59 7.80
C ARG A 30 -1.83 -7.11 8.86
N ARG A 31 -2.24 -8.16 9.58
CA ARG A 31 -1.42 -8.80 10.61
C ARG A 31 -0.13 -9.36 10.02
N CYS A 32 -0.22 -10.12 8.92
CA CYS A 32 0.94 -10.69 8.24
C CYS A 32 1.91 -9.59 7.74
N ALA A 33 1.38 -8.49 7.19
CA ALA A 33 2.18 -7.36 6.75
C ALA A 33 2.95 -6.72 7.91
N THR A 34 2.26 -6.41 9.02
CA THR A 34 2.87 -5.83 10.21
C THR A 34 3.92 -6.75 10.83
N GLU A 35 3.65 -8.06 10.92
CA GLU A 35 4.60 -9.05 11.46
C GLU A 35 5.86 -9.22 10.59
N ASN A 36 5.79 -8.92 9.29
CA ASN A 36 6.89 -9.07 8.34
C ASN A 36 7.52 -7.72 7.93
N ASN A 37 7.23 -6.64 8.64
CA ASN A 37 7.72 -5.28 8.34
C ASN A 37 7.39 -4.80 6.92
N ALA A 38 6.32 -5.31 6.31
CA ALA A 38 5.84 -4.83 5.02
C ALA A 38 4.98 -3.57 5.24
N THR A 39 5.22 -2.52 4.44
CA THR A 39 4.44 -1.28 4.52
C THR A 39 3.03 -1.51 4.00
N ILE A 40 2.03 -1.17 4.83
CA ILE A 40 0.62 -1.34 4.51
C ILE A 40 -0.18 -0.03 4.64
N PHE A 41 -1.04 0.24 3.67
CA PHE A 41 -1.95 1.36 3.64
C PHE A 41 -3.39 0.87 3.79
N THR A 42 -4.14 1.48 4.70
CA THR A 42 -5.56 1.18 4.92
C THR A 42 -6.51 2.25 4.35
N SER A 43 -5.97 3.37 3.90
CA SER A 43 -6.69 4.47 3.26
C SER A 43 -6.04 4.85 1.93
N LEU A 44 -6.87 5.10 0.92
CA LEU A 44 -6.42 5.63 -0.37
C LEU A 44 -5.94 7.09 -0.25
N ASP A 45 -6.43 7.84 0.73
CA ASP A 45 -5.99 9.23 0.94
C ASP A 45 -4.50 9.28 1.29
N THR A 46 -4.04 8.33 2.11
CA THR A 46 -2.62 8.22 2.46
C THR A 46 -1.77 7.78 1.27
N VAL A 47 -2.30 6.90 0.42
CA VAL A 47 -1.62 6.48 -0.82
C VAL A 47 -1.47 7.66 -1.78
N ARG A 48 -2.50 8.51 -1.90
CA ARG A 48 -2.44 9.69 -2.77
C ARG A 48 -1.33 10.64 -2.35
N VAL A 49 -1.23 10.97 -1.06
CA VAL A 49 -0.16 11.84 -0.55
C VAL A 49 1.22 11.21 -0.79
N LEU A 50 1.35 9.90 -0.65
CA LEU A 50 2.60 9.21 -0.99
C LEU A 50 2.94 9.38 -2.47
N LEU A 51 1.97 9.20 -3.37
CA LEU A 51 2.18 9.37 -4.81
C LEU A 51 2.59 10.81 -5.15
N ASP A 52 1.95 11.81 -4.53
CA ASP A 52 2.30 13.23 -4.73
C ASP A 52 3.76 13.50 -4.34
N VAL A 53 4.22 12.96 -3.20
CA VAL A 53 5.62 13.07 -2.76
C VAL A 53 6.58 12.30 -3.67
N LEU A 54 6.19 11.10 -4.12
CA LEU A 54 7.00 10.32 -5.05
C LEU A 54 7.15 11.04 -6.39
N GLU A 55 6.12 11.70 -6.90
CA GLU A 55 6.19 12.50 -8.12
C GLU A 55 7.07 13.75 -7.94
N GLU A 56 7.01 14.41 -6.78
CA GLU A 56 7.87 15.58 -6.49
C GLU A 56 9.35 15.20 -6.34
N THR A 57 9.63 14.05 -5.72
CA THR A 57 11.00 13.59 -5.44
C THR A 57 11.63 12.80 -6.59
N THR A 58 10.82 12.19 -7.45
CA THR A 58 11.30 11.49 -8.64
C THR A 58 11.44 12.48 -9.78
N LEU A 59 12.65 12.67 -10.31
CA LEU A 59 12.88 13.46 -11.53
C LEU A 59 11.90 13.00 -12.61
N THR A 60 10.92 13.86 -12.92
CA THR A 60 10.02 13.64 -14.05
C THR A 60 10.88 13.78 -15.32
N ILE A 61 11.32 12.65 -15.87
CA ILE A 61 11.88 12.60 -17.21
C ILE A 61 10.72 12.89 -18.15
N SER A 62 10.40 14.18 -18.30
CA SER A 62 9.46 14.64 -19.30
C SER A 62 10.08 14.27 -20.64
N THR A 63 9.41 13.39 -21.38
CA THR A 63 9.73 13.14 -22.79
C THR A 63 9.80 14.48 -23.50
N ILE A 64 10.94 14.77 -24.10
CA ILE A 64 11.09 15.88 -25.04
C ILE A 64 10.21 15.51 -26.22
N ASP A 65 9.05 16.17 -26.34
CA ASP A 65 8.23 16.12 -27.55
C ASP A 65 9.11 16.59 -28.71
N ALA A 66 9.23 15.75 -29.74
CA ALA A 66 10.10 15.95 -30.90
C ALA A 66 9.40 16.76 -32.00
#